data_AF-A0A7W1SGY6-F1
#
_entry.id   AF-A0A7W1SGY6-F1
#
_cell.length_a   1.000
_cell.length_b   1.000
_cell.length_c   1.000
_cell.angle_alpha   90.00
_cell.angle_beta   90.00
_cell.angle_gamma   90.00
#
_symmetry.space_group_name_H-M   'P 1'
#
loop_
_entity.id
_entity.type
_entity.pdbx_description
1 polymer ?
#
loop_
_entity_poly.entity_id
_entity_poly.type
_entity_poly.pdbx_seq_one_letter_code
_entity_poly.pdbx_strand_id
1 'polypeptide(L)'
;MRPDFRLRPVLTIALLMATASVAVAQVPADTTPGSQVLRGGAFAGSALESRLRTLQLLRAIPAHQWSIRQLGPRELERLTLADSVALPASLSRPWCAQQCDLRGGRSAGVSLLPAEASVWFNSTHPFGINDGPVWAGRGVTTAVSAAVSAHAGPLSLVLAPIATWSQNAAFALEPNGQTDELRFADAFFFDLIDHPQRFGDAPVTRIDPGESTLRLDLLGAAAGMSTASQWWGPMSIYPFLLSNNAGGFPHVFAGTSRPANIGIGRLHARVIYGDLAQSAYSIMPDAGARRFASGVVAVFMPRGLPGLEVGGGRFYHSVWPSTGLTAADFRKPFEGLLKESSVGRNPDGSLLDDPHNQLASVFARLVLPNSGVEVYGEFGREDHNA
;
A
#
# COMPACT_ATOMS: atom_id res chain seq x y z
N MET A 1 49.83 -43.95 41.14
CA MET A 1 48.66 -43.04 41.15
C MET A 1 48.79 -42.11 39.96
N ARG A 2 47.94 -42.29 38.94
CA ARG A 2 47.93 -41.50 37.69
C ARG A 2 47.05 -40.25 37.88
N PRO A 3 47.36 -39.10 37.26
CA PRO A 3 46.47 -37.95 37.29
C PRO A 3 45.43 -38.05 36.17
N ASP A 4 44.16 -37.92 36.53
CA ASP A 4 43.03 -37.89 35.60
C ASP A 4 42.91 -36.52 34.91
N PHE A 5 43.07 -36.51 33.59
CA PHE A 5 42.73 -35.37 32.72
C PHE A 5 41.22 -35.38 32.45
N ARG A 6 40.50 -34.38 32.96
CA ARG A 6 39.12 -34.09 32.55
C ARG A 6 39.09 -32.96 31.51
N LEU A 7 38.78 -33.32 30.27
CA LEU A 7 38.45 -32.39 29.19
C LEU A 7 37.10 -31.71 29.49
N ARG A 8 37.08 -30.36 29.46
CA ARG A 8 35.84 -29.56 29.45
C ARG A 8 35.44 -29.29 27.99
N PRO A 9 34.14 -29.27 27.65
CA PRO A 9 33.72 -28.90 26.30
C PRO A 9 33.85 -27.37 26.12
N VAL A 10 34.52 -26.96 25.06
CA VAL A 10 34.58 -25.57 24.60
C VAL A 10 33.26 -25.27 23.89
N LEU A 11 32.44 -24.40 24.49
CA LEU A 11 31.25 -23.83 23.90
C LEU A 11 31.70 -22.75 22.91
N THR A 12 31.69 -23.05 21.62
CA THR A 12 31.97 -22.08 20.55
C THR A 12 30.77 -21.15 20.41
N ILE A 13 30.82 -19.96 21.01
CA ILE A 13 29.87 -18.88 20.77
C ILE A 13 30.30 -18.18 19.47
N ALA A 14 29.52 -18.35 18.41
CA ALA A 14 29.68 -17.59 17.18
C ALA A 14 29.19 -16.15 17.42
N LEU A 15 30.14 -15.24 17.62
CA LEU A 15 29.88 -13.80 17.73
C LEU A 15 29.63 -13.23 16.33
N LEU A 16 28.35 -13.08 15.96
CA LEU A 16 27.95 -12.32 14.78
C LEU A 16 28.22 -10.83 15.07
N MET A 17 29.35 -10.32 14.57
CA MET A 17 29.64 -8.88 14.59
C MET A 17 28.73 -8.18 13.57
N ALA A 18 27.60 -7.66 14.04
CA ALA A 18 26.85 -6.65 13.31
C ALA A 18 27.56 -5.30 13.50
N THR A 19 28.09 -4.74 12.42
CA THR A 19 28.62 -3.37 12.39
C THR A 19 27.45 -2.39 12.51
N ALA A 20 27.20 -1.90 13.72
CA ALA A 20 26.28 -0.79 13.94
C ALA A 20 26.93 0.51 13.44
N SER A 21 26.46 1.03 12.31
CA SER A 21 26.72 2.42 11.93
C SER A 21 25.75 3.29 12.72
N VAL A 22 26.24 3.94 13.78
CA VAL A 22 25.49 5.00 14.47
C VAL A 22 25.60 6.25 13.60
N ALA A 23 24.51 6.59 12.90
CA ALA A 23 24.35 7.87 12.22
C ALA A 23 23.20 8.63 12.91
N VAL A 24 23.58 9.67 13.64
CA VAL A 24 22.67 10.72 14.14
C VAL A 24 22.27 11.60 12.96
N ALA A 25 20.97 11.93 12.88
CA ALA A 25 20.27 12.65 11.80
C ALA A 25 20.09 11.83 10.51
N GLN A 26 19.03 11.02 10.46
CA GLN A 26 18.61 10.33 9.24
C GLN A 26 17.50 11.12 8.54
N VAL A 27 17.88 11.81 7.46
CA VAL A 27 17.15 11.63 6.20
C VAL A 27 17.07 10.11 6.00
N PRO A 28 15.89 9.50 5.84
CA PRO A 28 15.78 8.05 5.80
C PRO A 28 16.78 7.53 4.77
N ALA A 29 17.78 6.80 5.26
CA ALA A 29 18.72 6.13 4.42
C ALA A 29 17.90 5.13 3.61
N ASP A 30 17.93 5.29 2.29
CA ASP A 30 17.36 4.39 1.30
C ASP A 30 18.15 3.06 1.35
N THR A 31 17.99 2.32 2.45
CA THR A 31 18.61 1.03 2.70
C THR A 31 17.60 -0.07 2.46
N THR A 32 17.23 -0.27 1.19
CA THR A 32 16.53 -1.48 0.76
C THR A 32 17.15 -2.01 -0.55
N PRO A 33 18.10 -2.97 -0.48
CA PRO A 33 18.54 -3.69 -1.67
C PRO A 33 17.54 -4.82 -2.01
N GLY A 34 16.52 -4.54 -2.84
CA GLY A 34 15.69 -5.58 -3.49
C GLY A 34 14.69 -5.05 -4.54
N SER A 35 15.04 -5.01 -5.83
CA SER A 35 14.18 -4.52 -6.91
C SER A 35 13.37 -5.69 -7.46
N GLN A 36 12.06 -5.65 -7.20
CA GLN A 36 11.14 -6.75 -7.41
C GLN A 36 10.50 -6.69 -8.80
N VAL A 37 11.16 -7.12 -9.86
CA VAL A 37 10.45 -7.32 -11.14
C VAL A 37 9.62 -8.60 -11.07
N LEU A 38 8.34 -8.43 -10.76
CA LEU A 38 7.33 -9.45 -10.82
C LEU A 38 6.67 -9.45 -12.20
N ARG A 39 6.50 -10.63 -12.80
CA ARG A 39 5.41 -10.82 -13.78
C ARG A 39 4.03 -10.65 -13.14
N GLY A 40 3.94 -10.52 -11.83
CA GLY A 40 2.72 -10.30 -11.04
C GLY A 40 2.35 -8.84 -10.72
N GLY A 41 3.24 -7.85 -10.89
CA GLY A 41 2.94 -6.43 -10.61
C GLY A 41 3.99 -5.72 -9.74
N ALA A 42 3.98 -4.39 -9.67
CA ALA A 42 4.89 -3.63 -8.79
C ALA A 42 4.08 -3.03 -7.64
N PHE A 43 4.43 -3.41 -6.41
CA PHE A 43 3.75 -2.95 -5.20
C PHE A 43 3.90 -1.44 -5.03
N ALA A 44 2.87 -0.81 -4.47
CA ALA A 44 2.87 0.61 -4.18
C ALA A 44 3.97 0.94 -3.15
N GLY A 45 4.76 1.99 -3.41
CA GLY A 45 5.87 2.41 -2.55
C GLY A 45 7.13 1.55 -2.67
N SER A 46 7.13 0.47 -3.47
CA SER A 46 8.31 -0.39 -3.62
C SER A 46 9.48 0.30 -4.31
N ALA A 47 10.70 -0.19 -4.04
CA ALA A 47 11.90 0.28 -4.72
C ALA A 47 11.83 0.11 -6.24
N LEU A 48 11.16 -0.94 -6.74
CA LEU A 48 10.91 -1.10 -8.17
C LEU A 48 10.04 0.04 -8.70
N GLU A 49 8.91 0.32 -8.06
CA GLU A 49 8.00 1.38 -8.49
C GLU A 49 8.70 2.74 -8.52
N SER A 50 9.40 3.09 -7.45
CA SER A 50 10.16 4.34 -7.34
C SER A 50 11.23 4.46 -8.43
N ARG A 51 11.90 3.36 -8.75
CA ARG A 51 12.84 3.30 -9.88
C ARG A 51 12.12 3.49 -11.22
N LEU A 52 11.03 2.78 -11.50
CA LEU A 52 10.29 2.93 -12.76
C LEU A 52 9.79 4.36 -12.92
N ARG A 53 9.31 4.99 -11.84
CA ARG A 53 8.95 6.41 -11.84
C ARG A 53 10.14 7.30 -12.21
N THR A 54 11.30 7.05 -11.62
CA THR A 54 12.55 7.77 -11.94
C THR A 54 12.98 7.55 -13.39
N LEU A 55 12.96 6.31 -13.88
CA LEU A 55 13.29 5.98 -15.26
C LEU A 55 12.34 6.65 -16.26
N GLN A 56 11.07 6.83 -15.91
CA GLN A 56 10.12 7.58 -16.72
C GLN A 56 10.49 9.07 -16.78
N LEU A 57 10.89 9.68 -15.66
CA LEU A 57 11.36 11.08 -15.63
C LEU A 57 12.61 11.28 -16.49
N LEU A 58 13.50 10.28 -16.48
CA LEU A 58 14.69 10.22 -17.33
C LEU A 58 14.40 9.79 -18.77
N ARG A 59 13.15 9.44 -19.09
CA ARG A 59 12.70 8.91 -20.39
C ARG A 59 13.39 7.63 -20.86
N ALA A 60 13.91 6.85 -19.93
CA ALA A 60 14.36 5.50 -20.21
C ALA A 60 13.19 4.54 -20.51
N ILE A 61 11.99 4.86 -20.00
CA ILE A 61 10.77 4.09 -20.26
C ILE A 61 9.62 5.00 -20.76
N PRO A 62 8.58 4.44 -21.41
CA PRO A 62 7.48 5.19 -21.99
C PRO A 62 6.64 5.85 -20.90
N ALA A 63 6.04 7.00 -21.23
CA ALA A 63 5.10 7.66 -20.33
C ALA A 63 3.91 6.76 -19.95
N HIS A 64 3.58 6.80 -18.67
CA HIS A 64 2.55 6.04 -17.98
C HIS A 64 2.06 6.83 -16.75
N GLN A 65 0.86 6.48 -16.27
CA GLN A 65 0.21 7.15 -15.13
C GLN A 65 0.79 6.67 -13.79
N TRP A 66 1.08 7.55 -12.83
CA TRP A 66 1.54 7.10 -11.48
C TRP A 66 0.56 7.39 -10.35
N SER A 67 -0.70 7.64 -10.71
CA SER A 67 -1.71 8.07 -9.74
C SER A 67 -2.66 6.94 -9.30
N ILE A 68 -2.65 5.79 -9.97
CA ILE A 68 -3.30 4.54 -9.54
C ILE A 68 -2.23 3.46 -9.42
N ARG A 69 -2.00 3.00 -8.20
CA ARG A 69 -1.01 1.98 -7.86
C ARG A 69 -1.62 0.97 -6.89
N GLN A 70 -1.17 -0.27 -6.82
CA GLN A 70 -0.06 -0.91 -7.54
C GLN A 70 -0.24 -1.07 -9.06
N LEU A 71 0.90 -1.26 -9.76
CA LEU A 71 0.97 -1.50 -11.21
C LEU A 71 0.78 -2.98 -11.53
N GLY A 72 -0.10 -3.29 -12.49
CA GLY A 72 -0.36 -4.66 -12.91
C GLY A 72 0.67 -5.24 -13.91
N PRO A 73 0.60 -6.55 -14.19
CA PRO A 73 1.50 -7.23 -15.14
C PRO A 73 1.56 -6.58 -16.52
N ARG A 74 0.40 -6.18 -17.09
CA ARG A 74 0.32 -5.55 -18.42
C ARG A 74 0.91 -4.15 -18.47
N GLU A 75 0.91 -3.46 -17.33
CA GLU A 75 1.51 -2.14 -17.21
C GLU A 75 3.03 -2.30 -17.14
N LEU A 76 3.51 -3.22 -16.30
CA LEU A 76 4.93 -3.55 -16.22
C LEU A 76 5.51 -4.05 -17.54
N GLU A 77 4.85 -4.98 -18.23
CA GLU A 77 5.28 -5.50 -19.53
C GLU A 77 5.54 -4.34 -20.51
N ARG A 78 4.65 -3.35 -20.56
CA ARG A 78 4.80 -2.16 -21.42
C ARG A 78 5.99 -1.28 -21.01
N LEU A 79 6.28 -1.17 -19.72
CA LEU A 79 7.35 -0.33 -19.17
C LEU A 79 8.72 -0.97 -19.36
N THR A 80 8.82 -2.28 -19.12
CA THR A 80 10.09 -3.01 -19.14
C THR A 80 10.53 -3.44 -20.53
N LEU A 81 9.61 -3.64 -21.48
CA LEU A 81 9.99 -3.91 -22.88
C LEU A 81 10.81 -2.76 -23.48
N ALA A 82 10.56 -1.53 -23.04
CA ALA A 82 11.25 -0.33 -23.50
C ALA A 82 12.58 -0.04 -22.79
N ASP A 83 12.78 -0.58 -21.58
CA ASP A 83 14.03 -0.45 -20.80
C ASP A 83 15.23 -1.16 -21.49
N SER A 84 14.96 -1.91 -22.56
CA SER A 84 15.97 -2.54 -23.39
C SER A 84 16.67 -1.60 -24.40
N VAL A 85 16.29 -0.32 -24.43
CA VAL A 85 16.95 0.72 -25.21
C VAL A 85 18.01 1.42 -24.36
N ALA A 86 19.25 0.92 -24.43
CA ALA A 86 20.50 1.60 -24.09
C ALA A 86 20.52 2.45 -22.79
N LEU A 87 20.24 1.85 -21.63
CA LEU A 87 20.65 2.47 -20.36
C LEU A 87 22.19 2.52 -20.28
N PRO A 88 22.80 3.66 -19.91
CA PRO A 88 24.23 3.76 -19.64
C PRO A 88 24.70 2.66 -18.68
N ALA A 89 25.91 2.13 -18.87
CA ALA A 89 26.47 1.05 -18.07
C ALA A 89 26.52 1.34 -16.55
N SER A 90 26.48 2.62 -16.16
CA SER A 90 26.42 3.10 -14.78
C SER A 90 25.05 2.91 -14.12
N LEU A 91 23.96 2.78 -14.88
CA LEU A 91 22.59 2.58 -14.38
C LEU A 91 22.12 1.12 -14.44
N SER A 92 22.88 0.22 -15.06
CA SER A 92 22.43 -1.13 -15.44
C SER A 92 22.87 -2.28 -14.53
N ARG A 93 23.67 -2.07 -13.48
CA ARG A 93 24.55 -3.15 -13.00
C ARG A 93 24.32 -3.88 -11.66
N PRO A 94 23.36 -3.54 -10.77
CA PRO A 94 22.97 -4.49 -9.72
C PRO A 94 21.75 -5.36 -10.09
N TRP A 95 20.85 -4.85 -10.95
CA TRP A 95 19.48 -5.37 -10.99
C TRP A 95 19.12 -6.14 -12.27
N CYS A 96 19.85 -5.98 -13.38
CA CYS A 96 19.59 -6.76 -14.59
C CYS A 96 19.67 -8.28 -14.34
N ALA A 97 20.44 -8.74 -13.36
CA ALA A 97 20.46 -10.16 -12.98
C ALA A 97 19.12 -10.67 -12.40
N GLN A 98 18.28 -9.79 -11.84
CA GLN A 98 16.96 -10.10 -11.26
C GLN A 98 15.79 -9.76 -12.19
N GLN A 99 16.01 -8.97 -13.25
CA GLN A 99 14.97 -8.51 -14.19
C GLN A 99 14.83 -9.37 -15.45
N CYS A 100 15.66 -10.40 -15.62
CA CYS A 100 15.84 -11.06 -16.91
C CYS A 100 14.72 -12.03 -17.34
N ASP A 101 13.75 -12.39 -16.52
CA ASP A 101 12.70 -13.34 -16.92
C ASP A 101 11.36 -12.70 -17.33
N LEU A 102 11.34 -11.40 -17.67
CA LEU A 102 10.22 -10.84 -18.44
C LEU A 102 10.31 -11.18 -19.94
N ARG A 103 11.47 -11.65 -20.40
CA ARG A 103 11.69 -12.07 -21.79
C ARG A 103 11.38 -13.54 -21.96
N GLY A 104 10.12 -13.84 -22.25
CA GLY A 104 9.75 -15.16 -22.74
C GLY A 104 8.26 -15.29 -22.91
N GLY A 105 7.83 -15.52 -24.16
CA GLY A 105 6.45 -15.85 -24.55
C GLY A 105 5.97 -17.22 -24.03
N ARG A 106 6.37 -17.59 -22.81
CA ARG A 106 5.83 -18.75 -22.11
C ARG A 106 4.45 -18.39 -21.60
N SER A 107 3.48 -19.22 -21.96
CA SER A 107 2.11 -19.10 -21.46
C SER A 107 2.03 -19.24 -19.94
N ALA A 108 3.00 -19.87 -19.27
CA ALA A 108 3.03 -19.98 -17.82
C ALA A 108 4.45 -19.91 -17.23
N GLY A 109 4.55 -19.53 -15.96
CA GLY A 109 5.82 -19.40 -15.25
C GLY A 109 5.61 -19.15 -13.75
N VAL A 110 6.64 -19.47 -12.96
CA VAL A 110 6.70 -19.25 -11.52
C VAL A 110 8.03 -18.58 -11.19
N SER A 111 8.01 -17.57 -10.32
CA SER A 111 9.20 -16.85 -9.87
C SER A 111 9.15 -16.66 -8.36
N LEU A 112 10.28 -16.93 -7.70
CA LEU A 112 10.49 -16.64 -6.29
C LEU A 112 11.15 -15.27 -6.17
N LEU A 113 10.65 -14.45 -5.26
CA LEU A 113 11.29 -13.20 -4.88
C LEU A 113 12.24 -13.42 -3.70
N PRO A 114 13.31 -12.60 -3.59
CA PRO A 114 14.16 -12.59 -2.42
C PRO A 114 13.33 -12.37 -1.15
N ALA A 115 13.67 -13.09 -0.08
CA ALA A 115 13.16 -12.75 1.24
C ALA A 115 13.81 -11.44 1.70
N GLU A 116 13.03 -10.59 2.34
CA GLU A 116 13.45 -9.32 2.91
C GLU A 116 13.30 -9.40 4.43
N ALA A 117 14.27 -8.84 5.14
CA ALA A 117 14.22 -8.69 6.59
C ALA A 117 14.56 -7.25 6.96
N SER A 118 13.66 -6.62 7.71
CA SER A 118 13.75 -5.21 8.07
C SER A 118 13.70 -5.07 9.59
N VAL A 119 14.43 -4.09 10.12
CA VAL A 119 14.54 -3.82 11.55
C VAL A 119 14.39 -2.32 11.79
N TRP A 120 13.47 -1.95 12.69
CA TRP A 120 13.27 -0.59 13.16
C TRP A 120 13.65 -0.50 14.64
N PHE A 121 14.18 0.65 15.05
CA PHE A 121 14.40 0.96 16.45
C PHE A 121 13.89 2.36 16.77
N ASN A 122 12.82 2.41 17.57
CA ASN A 122 12.22 3.65 18.04
C ASN A 122 12.53 3.85 19.53
N SER A 123 13.28 4.90 19.87
CA SER A 123 13.80 5.07 21.23
C SER A 123 12.77 5.65 22.22
N THR A 124 11.85 6.51 21.74
CA THR A 124 10.97 7.32 22.59
C THR A 124 9.48 7.05 22.37
N HIS A 125 9.01 6.99 21.13
CA HIS A 125 7.60 6.78 20.76
C HIS A 125 7.50 5.98 19.45
N PRO A 126 6.35 5.36 19.15
CA PRO A 126 6.11 4.71 17.87
C PRO A 126 6.25 5.70 16.70
N PHE A 127 6.96 5.30 15.66
CA PHE A 127 7.14 6.10 14.45
C PHE A 127 7.40 5.21 13.25
N GLY A 128 6.69 5.47 12.15
CA GLY A 128 6.79 4.76 10.88
C GLY A 128 6.18 5.59 9.76
N ILE A 129 6.55 5.28 8.53
CA ILE A 129 6.04 5.95 7.33
C ILE A 129 5.90 4.91 6.23
N ASN A 130 4.67 4.68 5.76
CA ASN A 130 4.44 3.83 4.58
C ASN A 130 5.01 2.41 4.71
N ASP A 131 5.03 1.86 5.93
CA ASP A 131 5.61 0.54 6.27
C ASP A 131 4.60 -0.62 6.12
N GLY A 132 3.45 -0.39 5.46
CA GLY A 132 2.39 -1.38 5.28
C GLY A 132 1.81 -1.85 6.62
N PRO A 133 1.70 -3.18 6.87
CA PRO A 133 1.10 -3.71 8.09
C PRO A 133 2.02 -3.67 9.32
N VAL A 134 3.23 -3.11 9.22
CA VAL A 134 4.22 -3.07 10.32
C VAL A 134 3.81 -2.05 11.38
N TRP A 135 3.63 -2.51 12.62
CA TRP A 135 3.56 -1.63 13.78
C TRP A 135 4.97 -1.33 14.31
N ALA A 136 5.52 -0.17 13.93
CA ALA A 136 6.81 0.32 14.42
C ALA A 136 6.69 0.95 15.83
N GLY A 137 6.34 0.13 16.82
CA GLY A 137 6.25 0.55 18.23
C GLY A 137 7.59 1.00 18.81
N ARG A 138 7.57 1.61 20.01
CA ARG A 138 8.80 1.89 20.77
C ARG A 138 9.58 0.59 21.02
N GLY A 139 10.89 0.65 20.90
CA GLY A 139 11.79 -0.50 21.02
C GLY A 139 12.17 -1.06 19.66
N VAL A 140 12.60 -2.32 19.65
CA VAL A 140 12.95 -3.03 18.41
C VAL A 140 11.70 -3.59 17.76
N THR A 141 11.54 -3.34 16.46
CA THR A 141 10.55 -4.00 15.61
C THR A 141 11.28 -4.70 14.48
N THR A 142 10.85 -5.90 14.12
CA THR A 142 11.37 -6.68 13.00
C THR A 142 10.24 -7.12 12.08
N ALA A 143 10.54 -7.20 10.79
CA ALA A 143 9.63 -7.77 9.80
C ALA A 143 10.40 -8.66 8.84
N VAL A 144 9.78 -9.76 8.42
CA VAL A 144 10.30 -10.66 7.40
C VAL A 144 9.21 -10.89 6.36
N SER A 145 9.53 -10.62 5.10
CA SER A 145 8.63 -10.88 3.98
C SER A 145 9.32 -11.80 2.97
N ALA A 146 8.51 -12.54 2.23
CA ALA A 146 8.95 -13.33 1.09
C ALA A 146 7.80 -13.39 0.10
N ALA A 147 8.09 -13.58 -1.18
CA ALA A 147 7.04 -13.62 -2.17
C ALA A 147 7.27 -14.66 -3.26
N VAL A 148 6.16 -15.23 -3.72
CA VAL A 148 6.09 -16.14 -4.86
C VAL A 148 5.13 -15.53 -5.87
N SER A 149 5.49 -15.55 -7.13
CA SER A 149 4.59 -15.18 -8.22
C SER A 149 4.44 -16.30 -9.21
N ALA A 150 3.25 -16.44 -9.76
CA ALA A 150 2.92 -17.37 -10.81
C ALA A 150 2.05 -16.69 -11.85
N HIS A 151 2.18 -17.10 -13.11
CA HIS A 151 1.28 -16.65 -14.17
C HIS A 151 0.93 -17.81 -15.10
N ALA A 152 -0.26 -17.74 -15.69
CA ALA A 152 -0.76 -18.66 -16.70
C ALA A 152 -1.73 -17.90 -17.63
N GLY A 153 -1.24 -17.54 -18.81
CA GLY A 153 -1.95 -16.76 -19.82
C GLY A 153 -2.39 -15.40 -19.25
N PRO A 154 -3.70 -15.11 -19.21
CA PRO A 154 -4.23 -13.87 -18.65
C PRO A 154 -4.27 -13.86 -17.11
N LEU A 155 -4.05 -15.01 -16.44
CA LEU A 155 -4.10 -15.14 -15.00
C LEU A 155 -2.72 -14.91 -14.37
N SER A 156 -2.68 -14.17 -13.27
CA SER A 156 -1.49 -13.93 -12.46
C SER A 156 -1.82 -14.06 -10.97
N LEU A 157 -0.88 -14.61 -10.21
CA LEU A 157 -0.93 -14.77 -8.77
C LEU A 157 0.36 -14.23 -8.17
N VAL A 158 0.23 -13.44 -7.11
CA VAL A 158 1.31 -13.02 -6.22
C VAL A 158 0.88 -13.40 -4.81
N LEU A 159 1.75 -14.11 -4.11
CA LEU A 159 1.62 -14.37 -2.68
C LEU A 159 2.82 -13.71 -2.02
N ALA A 160 2.59 -12.67 -1.21
CA ALA A 160 3.64 -11.86 -0.59
C ALA A 160 3.37 -11.60 0.90
N PRO A 161 3.32 -12.66 1.73
CA PRO A 161 3.07 -12.51 3.16
C PRO A 161 4.22 -11.80 3.88
N ILE A 162 3.89 -11.19 5.01
CA ILE A 162 4.85 -10.55 5.93
C ILE A 162 4.56 -10.97 7.36
N ALA A 163 5.60 -11.38 8.07
CA ALA A 163 5.57 -11.66 9.50
C ALA A 163 6.28 -10.52 10.23
N THR A 164 5.65 -9.98 11.26
CA THR A 164 6.14 -8.84 12.02
C THR A 164 6.17 -9.18 13.51
N TRP A 165 7.17 -8.67 14.20
CA TRP A 165 7.29 -8.71 15.65
C TRP A 165 7.73 -7.33 16.14
N SER A 166 6.98 -6.75 17.07
CA SER A 166 7.33 -5.51 17.73
C SER A 166 7.49 -5.77 19.22
N GLN A 167 8.61 -5.35 19.79
CA GLN A 167 8.80 -5.32 21.23
C GLN A 167 7.68 -4.53 21.93
N ASN A 168 7.15 -3.51 21.24
CA ASN A 168 6.05 -2.67 21.69
C ASN A 168 6.29 -2.15 23.12
N ALA A 169 7.48 -1.64 23.41
CA ALA A 169 7.88 -1.20 24.74
C ALA A 169 6.98 -0.05 25.25
N ALA A 170 6.78 0.00 26.56
CA ALA A 170 5.95 1.04 27.17
C ALA A 170 6.50 2.44 26.95
N PHE A 171 5.64 3.42 26.74
CA PHE A 171 5.94 4.85 26.73
C PHE A 171 4.78 5.60 27.40
N ALA A 172 4.97 6.89 27.68
CA ALA A 172 3.92 7.70 28.29
C ALA A 172 2.75 7.83 27.31
N LEU A 173 1.57 7.40 27.73
CA LEU A 173 0.32 7.58 26.98
C LEU A 173 -0.35 8.85 27.47
N GLU A 174 -0.98 9.57 26.54
CA GLU A 174 -1.85 10.68 26.91
C GLU A 174 -3.16 10.11 27.50
N PRO A 175 -3.60 10.60 28.67
CA PRO A 175 -4.85 10.15 29.28
C PRO A 175 -6.06 10.47 28.40
N ASN A 176 -6.83 9.45 28.06
CA ASN A 176 -8.08 9.58 27.28
C ASN A 176 -9.35 9.35 28.11
N GLY A 177 -9.21 9.26 29.45
CA GLY A 177 -10.32 9.00 30.37
C GLY A 177 -10.84 7.55 30.39
N GLN A 178 -10.25 6.65 29.60
CA GLN A 178 -10.63 5.23 29.54
C GLN A 178 -9.75 4.35 30.44
N THR A 179 -10.24 3.15 30.74
CA THR A 179 -9.52 2.13 31.53
C THR A 179 -9.25 0.86 30.70
N ASP A 180 -8.54 -0.09 31.30
CA ASP A 180 -8.29 -1.43 30.74
C ASP A 180 -7.66 -1.38 29.34
N GLU A 181 -8.21 -2.09 28.34
CA GLU A 181 -7.69 -2.06 26.98
C GLU A 181 -7.90 -0.69 26.32
N LEU A 182 -9.02 -0.02 26.61
CA LEU A 182 -9.35 1.27 26.00
C LEU A 182 -8.45 2.43 26.45
N ARG A 183 -7.66 2.25 27.52
CA ARG A 183 -6.60 3.21 27.90
C ARG A 183 -5.54 3.40 26.81
N PHE A 184 -5.46 2.47 25.86
CA PHE A 184 -4.53 2.52 24.74
C PHE A 184 -5.12 3.14 23.46
N ALA A 185 -6.42 3.44 23.45
CA ALA A 185 -7.09 4.13 22.34
C ALA A 185 -6.51 5.54 22.12
N ASP A 186 -6.96 6.22 21.07
CA ASP A 186 -6.54 7.60 20.77
C ASP A 186 -6.69 8.51 22.01
N ALA A 187 -5.88 9.56 22.09
CA ALA A 187 -5.89 10.46 23.24
C ALA A 187 -7.11 11.39 23.26
N PHE A 188 -7.50 11.89 22.09
CA PHE A 188 -8.45 13.00 21.94
C PHE A 188 -9.75 12.58 21.26
N PHE A 189 -9.67 11.59 20.36
CA PHE A 189 -10.72 11.16 19.47
C PHE A 189 -10.99 9.66 19.62
N PHE A 190 -10.82 9.12 20.83
CA PHE A 190 -10.98 7.68 21.12
C PHE A 190 -12.36 7.13 20.75
N ASP A 191 -13.37 8.01 20.70
CA ASP A 191 -14.75 7.74 20.32
C ASP A 191 -15.09 8.00 18.85
N LEU A 192 -14.17 8.57 18.08
CA LEU A 192 -14.38 8.94 16.68
C LEU A 192 -13.47 8.17 15.72
N ILE A 193 -12.22 7.88 16.11
CA ILE A 193 -11.23 7.23 15.25
C ILE A 193 -10.66 5.95 15.86
N ASP A 194 -10.38 4.97 15.02
CA ASP A 194 -9.70 3.74 15.40
C ASP A 194 -8.19 3.87 15.15
N HIS A 195 -7.55 4.70 15.96
CA HIS A 195 -6.12 4.99 15.88
C HIS A 195 -5.47 4.92 17.28
N PRO A 196 -5.25 3.71 17.82
CA PRO A 196 -4.71 3.56 19.17
C PRO A 196 -3.30 4.15 19.28
N GLN A 197 -3.00 4.76 20.42
CA GLN A 197 -1.66 5.24 20.75
C GLN A 197 -0.67 4.08 20.80
N ARG A 198 -1.10 2.90 21.28
CA ARG A 198 -0.27 1.70 21.41
C ARG A 198 -1.14 0.45 21.29
N PHE A 199 -0.63 -0.61 20.68
CA PHE A 199 -1.35 -1.90 20.66
C PHE A 199 -1.07 -2.70 21.94
N GLY A 200 -1.70 -2.33 23.06
CA GLY A 200 -1.64 -3.08 24.31
C GLY A 200 -0.32 -2.93 25.07
N ASP A 201 -0.11 -3.73 26.13
CA ASP A 201 1.13 -3.71 26.93
C ASP A 201 2.13 -4.83 26.61
N ALA A 202 1.73 -5.82 25.81
CA ALA A 202 2.56 -6.94 25.39
C ALA A 202 3.30 -6.68 24.06
N PRO A 203 4.36 -7.46 23.75
CA PRO A 203 4.91 -7.52 22.40
C PRO A 203 3.85 -7.91 21.37
N VAL A 204 3.88 -7.28 20.20
CA VAL A 204 2.90 -7.49 19.13
C VAL A 204 3.51 -8.36 18.05
N THR A 205 2.87 -9.48 17.74
CA THR A 205 3.26 -10.34 16.60
C THR A 205 2.09 -10.43 15.62
N ARG A 206 2.35 -10.24 14.33
CA ARG A 206 1.32 -10.33 13.29
C ARG A 206 1.88 -11.03 12.05
N ILE A 207 1.09 -11.93 11.48
CA ILE A 207 1.30 -12.44 10.13
C ILE A 207 0.20 -11.84 9.27
N ASP A 208 0.59 -11.15 8.21
CA ASP A 208 -0.30 -10.49 7.28
C ASP A 208 -0.15 -11.12 5.89
N PRO A 209 -1.25 -11.30 5.12
CA PRO A 209 -1.18 -11.73 3.72
C PRO A 209 -0.35 -10.80 2.84
N GLY A 210 -0.10 -9.57 3.28
CA GLY A 210 0.75 -8.58 2.66
C GLY A 210 0.30 -8.24 1.24
N GLU A 211 1.26 -8.10 0.35
CA GLU A 211 1.04 -7.65 -1.03
C GLU A 211 0.56 -8.78 -1.97
N SER A 212 -0.37 -9.60 -1.48
CA SER A 212 -0.91 -10.76 -2.21
C SER A 212 -2.04 -10.36 -3.15
N THR A 213 -2.05 -10.91 -4.37
CA THR A 213 -3.01 -10.59 -5.43
C THR A 213 -3.24 -11.76 -6.37
N LEU A 214 -4.51 -12.09 -6.64
CA LEU A 214 -4.94 -12.94 -7.75
C LEU A 214 -5.65 -12.06 -8.77
N ARG A 215 -5.18 -12.07 -10.02
CA ARG A 215 -5.61 -11.11 -11.05
C ARG A 215 -5.76 -11.77 -12.42
N LEU A 216 -6.82 -11.39 -13.13
CA LEU A 216 -7.11 -11.75 -14.51
C LEU A 216 -7.07 -10.51 -15.41
N ASP A 217 -6.23 -10.53 -16.44
CA ASP A 217 -6.10 -9.46 -17.44
C ASP A 217 -6.60 -9.92 -18.82
N LEU A 218 -7.79 -9.45 -19.22
CA LEU A 218 -8.46 -9.83 -20.48
C LEU A 218 -8.95 -8.61 -21.25
N LEU A 219 -8.63 -8.55 -22.55
CA LEU A 219 -9.17 -7.56 -23.50
C LEU A 219 -9.04 -6.08 -23.04
N GLY A 220 -8.00 -5.75 -22.28
CA GLY A 220 -7.80 -4.39 -21.75
C GLY A 220 -8.49 -4.11 -20.41
N ALA A 221 -9.23 -5.07 -19.87
CA ALA A 221 -9.78 -5.04 -18.51
C ALA A 221 -8.95 -5.89 -17.55
N ALA A 222 -9.05 -5.58 -16.26
CA ALA A 222 -8.48 -6.34 -15.16
C ALA A 222 -9.53 -6.54 -14.07
N ALA A 223 -9.56 -7.74 -13.49
CA ALA A 223 -10.36 -8.03 -12.31
C ALA A 223 -9.63 -9.03 -11.41
N GLY A 224 -9.95 -9.03 -10.11
CA GLY A 224 -9.28 -9.92 -9.19
C GLY A 224 -9.65 -9.73 -7.73
N MET A 225 -8.90 -10.40 -6.87
CA MET A 225 -8.95 -10.26 -5.42
C MET A 225 -7.53 -10.02 -4.89
N SER A 226 -7.40 -9.23 -3.84
CA SER A 226 -6.11 -8.75 -3.36
C SER A 226 -6.18 -8.35 -1.90
N THR A 227 -5.04 -8.42 -1.23
CA THR A 227 -4.77 -7.77 0.06
C THR A 227 -3.72 -6.68 -0.09
N ALA A 228 -3.25 -6.42 -1.32
CA ALA A 228 -2.18 -5.48 -1.60
C ALA A 228 -2.58 -4.05 -1.31
N SER A 229 -1.63 -3.29 -0.78
CA SER A 229 -1.77 -1.88 -0.48
C SER A 229 -2.10 -1.11 -1.76
N GLN A 230 -3.11 -0.23 -1.66
CA GLN A 230 -3.46 0.66 -2.76
C GLN A 230 -2.78 2.02 -2.57
N TRP A 231 -2.50 2.70 -3.66
CA TRP A 231 -2.03 4.09 -3.59
C TRP A 231 -2.69 4.93 -4.67
N TRP A 232 -3.55 5.85 -4.22
CA TRP A 232 -4.40 6.67 -5.07
C TRP A 232 -4.02 8.13 -4.94
N GLY A 233 -3.48 8.69 -6.00
CA GLY A 233 -2.92 10.04 -6.05
C GLY A 233 -1.46 10.05 -6.49
N PRO A 234 -0.99 11.18 -7.04
CA PRO A 234 0.35 11.32 -7.59
C PRO A 234 1.42 11.54 -6.52
N MET A 235 1.03 11.85 -5.29
CA MET A 235 1.95 12.13 -4.18
C MET A 235 2.92 10.96 -3.95
N SER A 236 4.20 11.27 -3.71
CA SER A 236 5.21 10.25 -3.39
C SER A 236 5.18 9.82 -1.93
N ILE A 237 4.54 10.60 -1.05
CA ILE A 237 4.35 10.31 0.37
C ILE A 237 2.95 10.83 0.76
N TYR A 238 2.21 10.08 1.58
CA TYR A 238 0.90 10.48 2.13
C TYR A 238 -0.14 10.97 1.11
N PRO A 239 -0.53 10.16 0.12
CA PRO A 239 -1.70 10.47 -0.70
C PRO A 239 -2.95 10.59 0.19
N PHE A 240 -3.95 11.33 -0.29
CA PHE A 240 -5.08 11.70 0.56
C PHE A 240 -6.05 10.53 0.84
N LEU A 241 -6.20 9.58 -0.09
CA LEU A 241 -7.21 8.52 0.01
C LEU A 241 -6.67 7.20 0.55
N LEU A 242 -5.79 6.55 -0.22
CA LEU A 242 -5.23 5.24 0.13
C LEU A 242 -3.73 5.28 -0.11
N SER A 243 -2.99 4.66 0.80
CA SER A 243 -1.53 4.46 0.76
C SER A 243 -1.18 3.12 1.41
N ASN A 244 0.12 2.83 1.48
CA ASN A 244 0.69 1.78 2.32
C ASN A 244 1.10 2.29 3.71
N ASN A 245 0.54 3.41 4.21
CA ASN A 245 0.76 3.85 5.60
C ASN A 245 0.07 2.92 6.63
N ALA A 246 -0.86 2.09 6.17
CA ALA A 246 -1.37 0.95 6.88
C ALA A 246 -1.25 -0.29 5.97
N GLY A 247 -1.45 -1.48 6.55
CA GLY A 247 -1.58 -2.70 5.77
C GLY A 247 -2.74 -2.60 4.78
N GLY A 248 -2.60 -3.26 3.63
CA GLY A 248 -3.73 -3.46 2.74
C GLY A 248 -4.83 -4.32 3.40
N PHE A 249 -5.94 -4.47 2.70
CA PHE A 249 -7.12 -5.16 3.22
C PHE A 249 -7.68 -6.12 2.17
N PRO A 250 -8.35 -7.21 2.56
CA PRO A 250 -9.00 -8.11 1.61
C PRO A 250 -10.04 -7.35 0.77
N HIS A 251 -9.84 -7.31 -0.54
CA HIS A 251 -10.75 -6.64 -1.47
C HIS A 251 -10.82 -7.37 -2.80
N VAL A 252 -11.94 -7.20 -3.49
CA VAL A 252 -12.09 -7.47 -4.92
C VAL A 252 -11.94 -6.18 -5.69
N PHE A 253 -11.45 -6.27 -6.93
CA PHE A 253 -11.31 -5.10 -7.79
C PHE A 253 -11.69 -5.42 -9.23
N ALA A 254 -12.07 -4.37 -9.96
CA ALA A 254 -12.24 -4.38 -11.40
C ALA A 254 -11.78 -3.05 -11.99
N GLY A 255 -11.34 -3.05 -13.25
CA GLY A 255 -10.87 -1.83 -13.90
C GLY A 255 -10.20 -2.07 -15.23
N THR A 256 -9.44 -1.08 -15.68
CA THR A 256 -8.62 -1.21 -16.88
C THR A 256 -7.29 -1.90 -16.55
N SER A 257 -6.81 -2.81 -17.40
CA SER A 257 -5.51 -3.48 -17.18
C SER A 257 -4.30 -2.61 -17.53
N ARG A 258 -4.53 -1.54 -18.29
CA ARG A 258 -3.58 -0.51 -18.69
C ARG A 258 -4.38 0.72 -19.12
N PRO A 259 -3.77 1.92 -19.22
CA PRO A 259 -4.46 3.08 -19.78
C PRO A 259 -5.12 2.78 -21.14
N ALA A 260 -6.45 2.84 -21.17
CA ALA A 260 -7.29 2.53 -22.33
C ALA A 260 -7.45 3.77 -23.21
N ASN A 261 -7.32 3.63 -24.53
CA ASN A 261 -7.53 4.73 -25.45
C ASN A 261 -9.03 5.00 -25.63
N ILE A 262 -9.48 6.22 -25.34
CA ILE A 262 -10.87 6.66 -25.47
C ILE A 262 -11.04 7.76 -26.54
N GLY A 263 -10.10 7.85 -27.49
CA GLY A 263 -10.12 8.81 -28.60
C GLY A 263 -9.55 10.20 -28.24
N ILE A 264 -10.08 10.82 -27.18
CA ILE A 264 -9.66 12.13 -26.67
C ILE A 264 -8.44 12.07 -25.72
N GLY A 265 -8.00 10.86 -25.37
CA GLY A 265 -6.90 10.63 -24.44
C GLY A 265 -6.87 9.17 -24.00
N ARG A 266 -6.16 8.90 -22.90
CA ARG A 266 -6.16 7.59 -22.26
C ARG A 266 -6.79 7.67 -20.88
N LEU A 267 -7.66 6.71 -20.57
CA LEU A 267 -8.30 6.58 -19.27
C LEU A 267 -7.78 5.32 -18.57
N HIS A 268 -7.38 5.46 -17.31
CA HIS A 268 -7.11 4.33 -16.43
C HIS A 268 -8.03 4.43 -15.22
N ALA A 269 -8.72 3.36 -14.87
CA ALA A 269 -9.69 3.38 -13.78
C ALA A 269 -9.71 2.06 -13.02
N ARG A 270 -10.07 2.13 -11.74
CA ARG A 270 -10.23 0.99 -10.84
C ARG A 270 -11.38 1.25 -9.88
N VAL A 271 -12.16 0.21 -9.60
CA VAL A 271 -13.12 0.14 -8.50
C VAL A 271 -12.71 -1.00 -7.58
N ILE A 272 -12.86 -0.81 -6.27
CA ILE A 272 -12.57 -1.80 -5.23
C ILE A 272 -13.74 -1.93 -4.27
N TYR A 273 -13.94 -3.15 -3.75
CA TYR A 273 -14.85 -3.44 -2.64
C TYR A 273 -14.16 -4.40 -1.68
N GLY A 274 -14.17 -4.10 -0.39
CA GLY A 274 -13.40 -4.86 0.56
C GLY A 274 -13.95 -4.86 1.97
N ASP A 275 -13.21 -5.58 2.81
CA ASP A 275 -13.50 -5.79 4.21
C ASP A 275 -12.38 -5.18 5.04
N LEU A 276 -12.72 -4.27 5.95
CA LEU A 276 -11.78 -3.66 6.88
C LEU A 276 -12.02 -4.23 8.29
N ALA A 277 -10.93 -4.61 8.94
CA ALA A 277 -10.96 -4.99 10.34
C ALA A 277 -10.95 -3.74 11.23
N GLN A 278 -11.62 -3.84 12.37
CA GLN A 278 -11.58 -2.86 13.44
C GLN A 278 -10.64 -3.38 14.55
N SER A 279 -9.92 -2.48 15.21
CA SER A 279 -9.03 -2.83 16.32
C SER A 279 -9.83 -3.11 17.60
N ALA A 280 -9.22 -3.84 18.54
CA ALA A 280 -9.77 -4.07 19.87
C ALA A 280 -9.85 -2.78 20.73
N TYR A 281 -9.23 -1.69 20.26
CA TYR A 281 -9.11 -0.42 20.98
C TYR A 281 -10.16 0.62 20.54
N SER A 282 -11.10 0.22 19.67
CA SER A 282 -12.18 1.09 19.22
C SER A 282 -13.42 0.91 20.09
N ILE A 283 -14.00 2.03 20.54
CA ILE A 283 -15.24 2.02 21.33
C ILE A 283 -16.52 2.07 20.50
N MET A 284 -16.40 2.17 19.16
CA MET A 284 -17.56 2.28 18.28
C MET A 284 -18.53 1.12 18.56
N PRO A 285 -19.86 1.37 18.61
CA PRO A 285 -20.85 0.32 18.74
C PRO A 285 -20.55 -0.78 17.72
N ASP A 286 -20.55 -2.03 18.18
CA ASP A 286 -20.04 -3.19 17.46
C ASP A 286 -18.49 -3.25 17.38
N ALA A 287 -17.78 -3.06 18.50
CA ALA A 287 -16.36 -3.36 18.61
C ALA A 287 -16.04 -4.77 18.09
N GLY A 288 -15.18 -4.85 17.06
CA GLY A 288 -14.89 -6.09 16.31
C GLY A 288 -15.76 -6.31 15.06
N ALA A 289 -16.63 -5.37 14.70
CA ALA A 289 -17.39 -5.42 13.46
C ALA A 289 -16.50 -5.25 12.24
N ARG A 290 -16.87 -5.99 11.21
CA ARG A 290 -16.35 -5.81 9.86
C ARG A 290 -16.87 -4.48 9.32
N ARG A 291 -16.03 -3.73 8.60
CA ARG A 291 -16.46 -2.55 7.87
C ARG A 291 -16.39 -2.81 6.38
N PHE A 292 -17.40 -2.34 5.66
CA PHE A 292 -17.42 -2.43 4.21
C PHE A 292 -16.68 -1.24 3.61
N ALA A 293 -15.64 -1.53 2.83
CA ALA A 293 -14.92 -0.54 2.04
C ALA A 293 -15.43 -0.56 0.60
N SER A 294 -15.63 0.60 0.00
CA SER A 294 -15.89 0.73 -1.42
C SER A 294 -15.20 1.97 -1.97
N GLY A 295 -14.64 1.90 -3.17
CA GLY A 295 -14.00 3.06 -3.74
C GLY A 295 -13.75 2.96 -5.23
N VAL A 296 -13.60 4.11 -5.86
CA VAL A 296 -13.33 4.24 -7.29
C VAL A 296 -12.26 5.30 -7.49
N VAL A 297 -11.37 5.06 -8.46
CA VAL A 297 -10.35 6.02 -8.87
C VAL A 297 -10.23 6.00 -10.39
N ALA A 298 -10.03 7.17 -10.98
CA ALA A 298 -9.82 7.33 -12.42
C ALA A 298 -8.73 8.38 -12.70
N VAL A 299 -7.94 8.12 -13.73
CA VAL A 299 -6.87 8.99 -14.22
C VAL A 299 -7.01 9.13 -15.73
N PHE A 300 -7.12 10.37 -16.17
CA PHE A 300 -7.17 10.75 -17.57
C PHE A 300 -5.85 11.40 -18.00
N MET A 301 -5.30 10.92 -19.11
CA MET A 301 -4.15 11.49 -19.81
C MET A 301 -4.63 12.09 -21.13
N PRO A 302 -4.81 13.42 -21.23
CA PRO A 302 -5.35 14.06 -22.42
C PRO A 302 -4.47 13.85 -23.66
N ARG A 303 -5.11 13.69 -24.82
CA ARG A 303 -4.38 13.71 -26.09
C ARG A 303 -3.90 15.15 -26.35
N GLY A 304 -2.63 15.32 -26.72
CA GLY A 304 -2.03 16.62 -27.01
C GLY A 304 -1.32 17.29 -25.83
N LEU A 305 -1.50 16.80 -24.60
CA LEU A 305 -0.78 17.26 -23.41
C LEU A 305 0.07 16.10 -22.83
N PRO A 306 1.19 15.72 -23.50
CA PRO A 306 2.02 14.61 -23.04
C PRO A 306 2.60 14.93 -21.66
N GLY A 307 2.48 13.97 -20.75
CA GLY A 307 2.97 14.10 -19.37
C GLY A 307 1.95 14.66 -18.38
N LEU A 308 0.78 15.13 -18.83
CA LEU A 308 -0.32 15.53 -17.95
C LEU A 308 -1.18 14.31 -17.57
N GLU A 309 -1.42 14.18 -16.28
CA GLU A 309 -2.39 13.30 -15.64
C GLU A 309 -3.35 14.17 -14.86
N VAL A 310 -4.65 13.97 -15.06
CA VAL A 310 -5.71 14.56 -14.22
C VAL A 310 -6.59 13.42 -13.77
N GLY A 311 -6.87 13.33 -12.48
CA GLY A 311 -7.67 12.26 -11.95
C GLY A 311 -8.39 12.64 -10.67
N GLY A 312 -9.11 11.67 -10.16
CA GLY A 312 -9.77 11.78 -8.88
C GLY A 312 -10.19 10.39 -8.40
N GLY A 313 -10.41 10.31 -7.10
CA GLY A 313 -10.90 9.12 -6.46
C GLY A 313 -11.90 9.45 -5.38
N ARG A 314 -12.67 8.43 -4.99
CA ARG A 314 -13.57 8.46 -3.86
C ARG A 314 -13.49 7.14 -3.12
N PHE A 315 -13.48 7.21 -1.80
CA PHE A 315 -13.43 6.07 -0.90
C PHE A 315 -14.51 6.23 0.16
N TYR A 316 -15.22 5.16 0.42
CA TYR A 316 -16.26 5.06 1.42
C TYR A 316 -15.92 3.91 2.37
N HIS A 317 -16.11 4.13 3.66
CA HIS A 317 -16.15 3.05 4.63
C HIS A 317 -17.34 3.19 5.57
N SER A 318 -18.04 2.09 5.80
CA SER A 318 -19.19 2.04 6.70
C SER A 318 -19.21 0.76 7.50
N VAL A 319 -20.01 0.73 8.55
CA VAL A 319 -20.31 -0.51 9.26
C VAL A 319 -20.92 -1.52 8.29
N TRP A 320 -20.51 -2.78 8.38
CA TRP A 320 -21.10 -3.83 7.55
C TRP A 320 -22.57 -4.03 7.94
N PRO A 321 -23.53 -3.91 7.00
CA PRO A 321 -24.94 -3.99 7.35
C PRO A 321 -25.31 -5.37 7.92
N SER A 322 -26.06 -5.40 9.03
CA SER A 322 -26.57 -6.63 9.65
C SER A 322 -27.50 -7.43 8.73
N THR A 323 -28.17 -6.75 7.79
CA THR A 323 -29.04 -7.34 6.76
C THR A 323 -28.29 -7.80 5.51
N GLY A 324 -26.96 -7.62 5.46
CA GLY A 324 -26.13 -7.89 4.29
C GLY A 324 -26.05 -6.73 3.29
N LEU A 325 -25.12 -6.85 2.33
CA LEU A 325 -24.89 -5.85 1.28
C LEU A 325 -26.03 -5.86 0.25
N THR A 326 -26.46 -4.68 -0.15
CA THR A 326 -27.48 -4.46 -1.19
C THR A 326 -26.84 -3.93 -2.48
N ALA A 327 -27.60 -3.93 -3.58
CA ALA A 327 -27.14 -3.30 -4.83
C ALA A 327 -26.85 -1.80 -4.67
N ALA A 328 -27.47 -1.12 -3.69
CA ALA A 328 -27.20 0.28 -3.39
C ALA A 328 -25.77 0.48 -2.87
N ASP A 329 -25.25 -0.46 -2.07
CA ASP A 329 -23.90 -0.36 -1.50
C ASP A 329 -22.81 -0.40 -2.58
N PHE A 330 -23.02 -1.19 -3.64
CA PHE A 330 -22.08 -1.28 -4.77
C PHE A 330 -22.14 -0.07 -5.72
N ARG A 331 -23.21 0.72 -5.72
CA ARG A 331 -23.27 1.94 -6.56
C ARG A 331 -22.74 3.20 -5.87
N LYS A 332 -22.57 3.18 -4.54
CA LYS A 332 -22.11 4.34 -3.74
C LYS A 332 -20.87 5.04 -4.29
N PRO A 333 -19.80 4.35 -4.72
CA PRO A 333 -18.63 5.01 -5.31
C PRO A 333 -18.95 5.87 -6.54
N PHE A 334 -20.05 5.58 -7.24
CA PHE A 334 -20.47 6.26 -8.47
C PHE A 334 -21.59 7.28 -8.25
N GLU A 335 -22.20 7.32 -7.06
CA GLU A 335 -23.23 8.31 -6.72
C GLU A 335 -22.60 9.71 -6.59
N GLY A 336 -23.28 10.73 -7.11
CA GLY A 336 -22.90 12.13 -6.86
C GLY A 336 -21.75 12.72 -7.70
N LEU A 337 -21.29 12.09 -8.80
CA LEU A 337 -20.35 12.72 -9.76
C LEU A 337 -20.85 14.10 -10.30
N LEU A 338 -22.15 14.40 -10.12
CA LEU A 338 -22.85 15.62 -10.55
C LEU A 338 -23.93 16.11 -9.57
N LYS A 339 -23.94 15.71 -8.29
CA LYS A 339 -25.02 16.11 -7.36
C LYS A 339 -24.49 16.67 -6.05
N GLU A 340 -25.01 17.85 -5.67
CA GLU A 340 -24.81 18.47 -4.37
C GLU A 340 -25.20 17.53 -3.24
N SER A 341 -24.35 17.51 -2.21
CA SER A 341 -24.48 16.77 -0.95
C SER A 341 -25.93 16.88 -0.44
N SER A 342 -26.72 15.84 -0.67
CA SER A 342 -28.07 15.78 -0.12
C SER A 342 -27.94 15.23 1.28
N VAL A 343 -27.88 16.13 2.26
CA VAL A 343 -28.08 15.81 3.67
C VAL A 343 -29.43 15.13 3.80
N GLY A 344 -29.43 13.82 4.06
CA GLY A 344 -30.63 13.13 4.47
C GLY A 344 -31.10 13.73 5.79
N ARG A 345 -32.33 14.24 5.84
CA ARG A 345 -32.98 14.66 7.09
C ARG A 345 -34.06 13.66 7.45
N ASN A 346 -34.14 13.30 8.72
CA ASN A 346 -35.31 12.64 9.27
C ASN A 346 -36.55 13.55 9.14
N PRO A 347 -37.78 12.99 9.19
CA PRO A 347 -39.02 13.79 9.18
C PRO A 347 -39.12 14.83 10.31
N ASP A 348 -38.32 14.66 11.37
CA ASP A 348 -38.21 15.58 12.51
C ASP A 348 -37.15 16.69 12.32
N GLY A 349 -36.46 16.70 11.19
CA GLY A 349 -35.43 17.70 10.86
C GLY A 349 -34.04 17.40 11.42
N SER A 350 -33.85 16.31 12.18
CA SER A 350 -32.52 15.84 12.55
C SER A 350 -31.77 15.29 11.33
N LEU A 351 -30.44 15.39 11.35
CA LEU A 351 -29.61 14.74 10.33
C LEU A 351 -29.84 13.24 10.42
N LEU A 352 -30.05 12.56 9.29
CA LEU A 352 -29.95 11.11 9.24
C LEU A 352 -28.55 10.75 9.73
N ASP A 353 -28.44 9.85 10.72
CA ASP A 353 -27.18 9.18 11.03
C ASP A 353 -26.74 8.48 9.73
N ASP A 354 -25.79 9.10 9.02
CA ASP A 354 -25.18 8.48 7.86
C ASP A 354 -23.93 7.74 8.34
N PRO A 355 -23.98 6.41 8.56
CA PRO A 355 -22.84 5.63 9.08
C PRO A 355 -21.70 5.49 8.04
N HIS A 356 -21.73 6.29 6.96
CA HIS A 356 -20.80 6.27 5.85
C HIS A 356 -19.83 7.45 5.99
N ASN A 357 -18.57 7.15 6.31
CA ASN A 357 -17.49 8.13 6.13
C ASN A 357 -17.04 8.10 4.66
N GLN A 358 -16.89 9.27 4.07
CA GLN A 358 -16.61 9.47 2.66
C GLN A 358 -15.43 10.42 2.47
N LEU A 359 -14.43 9.96 1.74
CA LEU A 359 -13.29 10.76 1.33
C LEU A 359 -13.27 10.87 -0.19
N ALA A 360 -13.04 12.07 -0.70
CA ALA A 360 -12.84 12.30 -2.13
C ALA A 360 -11.58 13.12 -2.36
N SER A 361 -10.86 12.83 -3.44
CA SER A 361 -9.74 13.65 -3.87
C SER A 361 -9.76 13.86 -5.38
N VAL A 362 -9.29 15.04 -5.81
CA VAL A 362 -8.95 15.35 -7.19
C VAL A 362 -7.48 15.72 -7.25
N PHE A 363 -6.81 15.29 -8.29
CA PHE A 363 -5.37 15.44 -8.38
C PHE A 363 -4.91 15.66 -9.82
N ALA A 364 -3.75 16.29 -9.93
CA ALA A 364 -3.07 16.49 -11.19
C ALA A 364 -1.58 16.25 -11.01
N ARG A 365 -0.97 15.74 -12.08
CA ARG A 365 0.47 15.51 -12.16
C ARG A 365 0.93 15.87 -13.57
N LEU A 366 1.98 16.67 -13.64
CA LEU A 366 2.60 17.12 -14.87
C LEU A 366 4.07 16.70 -14.86
N VAL A 367 4.41 15.79 -15.77
CA VAL A 367 5.81 15.44 -16.07
C VAL A 367 6.31 16.37 -17.15
N LEU A 368 7.29 17.22 -16.83
CA LEU A 368 7.85 18.19 -17.76
C LEU A 368 8.84 17.51 -18.71
N PRO A 369 8.59 17.55 -20.03
CA PRO A 369 9.52 17.08 -21.05
C PRO A 369 10.95 17.64 -20.86
N ASN A 370 11.98 16.80 -21.01
CA ASN A 370 13.41 17.18 -21.10
C ASN A 370 14.07 17.72 -19.82
N SER A 371 13.38 17.75 -18.68
CA SER A 371 13.92 18.35 -17.45
C SER A 371 14.16 17.35 -16.31
N GLY A 372 13.57 16.15 -16.39
CA GLY A 372 13.55 15.21 -15.26
C GLY A 372 12.66 15.67 -14.10
N VAL A 373 11.85 16.71 -14.31
CA VAL A 373 10.99 17.32 -13.28
C VAL A 373 9.56 16.81 -13.42
N GLU A 374 8.94 16.51 -12.29
CA GLU A 374 7.49 16.37 -12.15
C GLU A 374 6.96 17.37 -11.14
N VAL A 375 5.78 17.91 -11.42
CA VAL A 375 5.01 18.74 -10.49
C VAL A 375 3.67 18.04 -10.30
N TYR A 376 3.22 17.90 -9.06
CA TYR A 376 1.94 17.31 -8.76
C TYR A 376 1.26 18.02 -7.61
N GLY A 377 -0.06 17.91 -7.58
CA GLY A 377 -0.91 18.44 -6.52
C GLY A 377 -2.14 17.57 -6.38
N GLU A 378 -2.64 17.48 -5.17
CA GLU A 378 -3.86 16.77 -4.84
C GLU A 378 -4.64 17.58 -3.81
N PHE A 379 -5.94 17.69 -4.04
CA PHE A 379 -6.89 18.35 -3.17
C PHE A 379 -7.91 17.32 -2.74
N GLY A 380 -8.02 17.09 -1.44
CA GLY A 380 -8.96 16.15 -0.84
C GLY A 380 -9.94 16.85 0.08
N ARG A 381 -11.12 16.25 0.22
CA ARG A 381 -12.14 16.65 1.18
C ARG A 381 -12.79 15.40 1.76
N GLU A 382 -13.01 15.42 3.06
CA GLU A 382 -13.94 14.52 3.72
C GLU A 382 -15.34 15.11 3.54
N ASP A 383 -16.26 14.35 2.93
CA ASP A 383 -17.65 14.82 2.81
C ASP A 383 -18.39 14.49 4.12
N HIS A 384 -17.98 15.21 5.16
CA HIS A 384 -18.74 15.46 6.37
C HIS A 384 -18.71 16.97 6.62
N ASN A 385 -19.38 17.72 5.74
CA ASN A 385 -19.69 19.12 6.03
C ASN A 385 -21.01 19.16 6.78
N ALA A 386 -20.92 19.19 8.11
CA ALA A 386 -21.85 19.96 8.92
C ALA A 386 -21.17 21.29 9.26
#